data_AF-A0A7S1F482-F1
#
_entry.id   AF-A0A7S1F482-F1
#
_cell.length_a   1.000
_cell.length_b   1.000
_cell.length_c   1.000
_cell.angle_alpha   90.00
_cell.angle_beta   90.00
_cell.angle_gamma   90.00
#
_symmetry.space_group_name_H-M   'P 1'
#
loop_
_entity.id
_entity.type
_entity.pdbx_description
1 polymer ?
#
loop_
_entity_poly.entity_id
_entity_poly.type
_entity_poly.pdbx_seq_one_letter_code
_entity_poly.pdbx_strand_id
1 'polypeptide(L)'
;LVQTLVTGVVFGILVLVPVVLLDHELYGKWTVTPLNIFLYNTGFGGGGGGAGSSVLYGVEPWYYYLKVLVLNFNALTILVAGSGIAVHYLAQGSSMAGVPLVPVPLWVVLLSALPHKEERFMYVIYPGLCLLAAITSYRFHMEYGWPHPRYDTRGHPKPLRKGSMPKTFFLLLLAVPVLGFARIAAVSVHFAAPMTVWGELRSVIPLSPCAGNCTICVGKEWYRYPSSFFLPEGSHLAFVRAGFTSSFRS
;
A
#
# COMPACT_ATOMS: atom_id res chain seq x y z
N LEU A 1 -12.20 -19.31 -15.43
CA LEU A 1 -11.37 -18.19 -15.92
C LEU A 1 -12.18 -17.20 -16.75
N VAL A 2 -12.77 -17.60 -17.89
CA VAL A 2 -13.56 -16.70 -18.76
C VAL A 2 -14.68 -15.99 -18.01
N GLN A 3 -15.50 -16.74 -17.27
CA GLN A 3 -16.57 -16.16 -16.45
C GLN A 3 -16.04 -15.16 -15.41
N THR A 4 -14.90 -15.45 -14.79
CA THR A 4 -14.25 -14.55 -13.82
C THR A 4 -13.75 -13.26 -14.46
N LEU A 5 -13.18 -13.34 -15.67
CA LEU A 5 -12.76 -12.17 -16.44
C LEU A 5 -13.95 -11.33 -16.86
N VAL A 6 -15.02 -11.96 -17.36
CA VAL A 6 -16.27 -11.27 -17.74
C VAL A 6 -16.87 -10.56 -16.53
N THR A 7 -16.99 -11.24 -15.39
CA THR A 7 -17.46 -10.64 -14.14
C THR A 7 -16.58 -9.46 -13.73
N GLY A 8 -15.25 -9.60 -13.80
CA GLY A 8 -14.31 -8.52 -13.50
C GLY A 8 -14.47 -7.29 -14.40
N VAL A 9 -14.67 -7.49 -15.71
CA VAL A 9 -14.93 -6.40 -16.66
C VAL A 9 -16.26 -5.71 -16.35
N VAL A 10 -17.32 -6.48 -16.09
CA VAL A 10 -18.64 -5.92 -15.76
C VAL A 10 -18.57 -5.06 -14.50
N PHE A 11 -17.98 -5.57 -13.41
CA PHE A 11 -17.79 -4.77 -12.19
C PHE A 11 -16.87 -3.57 -12.41
N GLY A 12 -15.81 -3.73 -13.21
CA GLY A 12 -14.93 -2.63 -13.60
C GLY A 12 -15.69 -1.49 -14.28
N ILE A 13 -16.57 -1.80 -15.24
CA ILE A 13 -17.41 -0.81 -15.93
C ILE A 13 -18.42 -0.17 -14.96
N LEU A 14 -19.07 -0.98 -14.12
CA LEU A 14 -20.05 -0.50 -13.13
C LEU A 14 -19.44 0.49 -12.13
N VAL A 15 -18.15 0.35 -11.80
CA VAL A 15 -17.42 1.30 -10.95
C VAL A 15 -16.88 2.49 -11.76
N LEU A 16 -16.34 2.23 -12.95
CA LEU A 16 -15.68 3.26 -13.77
C LEU A 16 -16.67 4.31 -14.28
N VAL A 17 -17.87 3.91 -14.70
CA VAL A 17 -18.86 4.83 -15.27
C VAL A 17 -19.28 5.91 -14.26
N PRO A 18 -19.72 5.60 -13.03
CA PRO A 18 -20.03 6.61 -12.02
C PRO A 18 -18.83 7.52 -11.69
N VAL A 19 -17.62 6.97 -11.62
CA VAL A 19 -16.40 7.76 -11.35
C VAL A 19 -16.14 8.78 -12.45
N VAL A 20 -16.23 8.37 -13.73
CA VAL A 20 -16.02 9.28 -14.86
C VAL A 20 -17.10 10.37 -14.92
N LEU A 21 -18.36 10.03 -14.62
CA LEU A 21 -19.44 11.00 -14.55
C LEU A 21 -19.21 12.01 -13.42
N LEU A 22 -18.83 11.54 -12.23
CA LEU A 22 -18.53 12.41 -11.09
C LEU A 22 -17.31 13.32 -11.39
N ASP A 23 -16.25 12.75 -11.95
CA ASP A 23 -15.07 13.50 -12.38
C ASP A 23 -15.45 14.57 -13.42
N HIS A 24 -16.38 14.27 -14.33
CA HIS A 24 -16.85 15.25 -15.31
C HIS A 24 -17.57 16.44 -14.65
N GLU A 25 -18.46 16.18 -13.69
CA GLU A 25 -19.18 17.24 -12.95
C GLU A 25 -18.22 18.08 -12.09
N LEU A 26 -17.23 17.46 -11.46
CA LEU A 26 -16.30 18.16 -10.57
C LEU A 26 -15.22 18.94 -11.33
N TYR A 27 -14.69 18.39 -12.43
CA TYR A 27 -13.59 18.99 -13.17
C TYR A 27 -14.03 19.75 -14.44
N GLY A 28 -15.29 19.64 -14.84
CA GLY A 28 -15.84 20.27 -16.04
C GLY A 28 -15.31 19.69 -17.36
N LYS A 29 -14.67 18.52 -17.34
CA LYS A 29 -14.06 17.89 -18.53
C LYS A 29 -14.18 16.37 -18.47
N TRP A 30 -14.30 15.72 -19.62
CA TRP A 30 -14.31 14.27 -19.70
C TRP A 30 -12.91 13.72 -19.45
N THR A 31 -12.71 13.08 -18.30
CA THR A 31 -11.44 12.44 -17.95
C THR A 31 -11.64 11.06 -17.37
N VAL A 32 -10.83 10.11 -17.84
CA VAL A 32 -10.71 8.79 -17.24
C VAL A 32 -9.51 8.80 -16.30
N THR A 33 -9.72 9.23 -15.06
CA THR A 33 -8.65 9.45 -14.08
C THR A 33 -7.72 8.23 -13.90
N PRO A 34 -8.22 6.99 -13.76
CA PRO A 34 -7.35 5.81 -13.66
C PRO A 34 -6.46 5.58 -14.89
N LEU A 35 -6.97 5.87 -16.09
CA LEU A 35 -6.21 5.74 -17.33
C LEU A 35 -5.13 6.81 -17.43
N ASN A 36 -5.44 8.06 -17.06
CA ASN A 36 -4.47 9.14 -17.04
C ASN A 36 -3.30 8.85 -16.07
N ILE A 37 -3.60 8.29 -14.89
CA ILE A 37 -2.58 7.85 -13.93
C ILE A 37 -1.69 6.78 -14.55
N PHE A 38 -2.27 5.79 -15.22
CA PHE A 38 -1.52 4.72 -15.89
C PHE A 38 -0.61 5.29 -16.97
N LEU A 39 -1.14 6.12 -17.88
CA LEU A 39 -0.38 6.71 -18.99
C LEU A 39 0.76 7.61 -18.50
N TYR A 40 0.52 8.38 -17.43
CA TYR A 40 1.52 9.24 -16.80
C TYR A 40 2.70 8.45 -16.25
N ASN A 41 2.45 7.31 -15.59
CA ASN A 41 3.48 6.50 -14.96
C ASN A 41 4.24 5.58 -15.92
N THR A 42 3.60 5.15 -17.01
CA THR A 42 4.18 4.16 -17.94
C THR A 42 4.87 4.79 -19.15
N GLY A 43 4.65 6.07 -19.41
CA GLY A 43 5.21 6.75 -20.59
C GLY A 43 4.45 6.51 -21.89
N PHE A 44 3.38 5.71 -21.88
CA PHE A 44 2.49 5.53 -23.03
C PHE A 44 1.71 6.81 -23.40
N GLY A 45 1.69 7.82 -22.53
CA GLY A 45 0.95 9.09 -22.72
C GLY A 45 1.67 10.19 -23.51
N GLY A 46 2.86 9.95 -24.07
CA GLY A 46 3.53 10.91 -24.97
C GLY A 46 4.42 11.98 -24.30
N GLY A 47 4.69 11.87 -23.00
CA GLY A 47 5.71 12.69 -22.31
C GLY A 47 7.11 12.14 -22.56
N GLY A 48 7.95 12.90 -23.27
CA GLY A 48 9.26 12.49 -23.78
C GLY A 48 10.16 11.72 -22.79
N GLY A 49 10.57 10.53 -23.22
CA GLY A 49 11.43 9.60 -22.49
C GLY A 49 10.63 8.39 -22.04
N GLY A 50 10.96 7.19 -22.53
CA GLY A 50 10.25 5.92 -22.26
C GLY A 50 10.21 5.46 -20.79
N ALA A 51 10.44 6.38 -19.84
CA ALA A 51 10.44 6.20 -18.40
C ALA A 51 9.18 6.80 -17.72
N GLY A 52 8.28 7.45 -18.46
CA GLY A 52 7.09 8.10 -17.90
C GLY A 52 7.40 9.44 -17.23
N SER A 53 6.37 10.29 -17.07
CA SER A 53 6.53 11.64 -16.53
C SER A 53 6.70 11.66 -15.00
N SER A 54 6.48 10.55 -14.32
CA SER A 54 6.65 10.41 -12.87
C SER A 54 8.12 10.40 -12.40
N VAL A 55 9.09 10.31 -13.32
CA VAL A 55 10.53 10.35 -13.01
C VAL A 55 10.97 11.66 -12.34
N LEU A 56 10.20 12.74 -12.48
CA LEU A 56 10.46 14.02 -11.79
C LEU A 56 10.57 13.86 -10.26
N TYR A 57 9.95 12.83 -9.70
CA TYR A 57 9.97 12.53 -8.26
C TYR A 57 11.12 11.59 -7.84
N GLY A 58 12.03 11.24 -8.75
CA GLY A 58 13.17 10.36 -8.50
C GLY A 58 12.97 8.94 -9.02
N VAL A 59 14.08 8.21 -9.13
CA VAL A 59 14.15 6.83 -9.62
C VAL A 59 14.74 5.93 -8.55
N GLU A 60 14.14 4.77 -8.37
CA GLU A 60 14.54 3.79 -7.37
C GLU A 60 14.92 2.45 -8.04
N PRO A 61 15.80 1.63 -7.45
CA PRO A 61 16.20 0.36 -8.03
C PRO A 61 15.05 -0.65 -8.07
N TRP A 62 15.18 -1.69 -8.90
CA TRP A 62 14.14 -2.71 -9.09
C TRP A 62 13.73 -3.42 -7.79
N TYR A 63 14.66 -3.57 -6.83
CA TYR A 63 14.44 -4.24 -5.54
C TYR A 63 13.84 -3.33 -4.46
N TYR A 64 13.43 -2.11 -4.80
CA TYR A 64 12.80 -1.17 -3.86
C TYR A 64 11.59 -1.78 -3.15
N TYR A 65 10.66 -2.40 -3.89
CA TYR A 65 9.47 -2.99 -3.27
C TYR A 65 9.79 -4.21 -2.40
N LEU A 66 10.88 -4.94 -2.68
CA LEU A 66 11.34 -5.99 -1.78
C LEU A 66 11.77 -5.39 -0.43
N LYS A 67 12.50 -4.26 -0.44
CA LYS A 67 12.84 -3.54 0.79
C LYS A 67 11.59 -3.09 1.55
N VAL A 68 10.61 -2.52 0.84
CA VAL A 68 9.34 -2.08 1.43
C VAL A 68 8.61 -3.25 2.09
N LEU A 69 8.52 -4.39 1.40
CA LEU A 69 7.87 -5.58 1.94
C LEU A 69 8.60 -6.09 3.19
N VAL A 70 9.92 -6.27 3.14
CA VAL A 70 10.71 -6.71 4.30
C VAL A 70 10.55 -5.75 5.48
N LEU A 71 10.58 -4.44 5.24
CA LEU A 71 10.48 -3.42 6.28
C LEU A 71 9.08 -3.34 6.91
N ASN A 72 8.02 -3.48 6.11
CA ASN A 72 6.63 -3.34 6.58
C ASN A 72 6.04 -4.66 7.08
N PHE A 73 6.34 -5.77 6.42
CA PHE A 73 5.73 -7.08 6.67
C PHE A 73 6.67 -8.04 7.41
N ASN A 74 7.95 -7.71 7.60
CA ASN A 74 8.93 -8.50 8.35
C ASN A 74 8.91 -9.98 7.89
N ALA A 75 8.76 -10.92 8.84
CA ALA A 75 8.66 -12.36 8.59
C ALA A 75 7.48 -12.76 7.69
N LEU A 76 6.40 -11.97 7.62
CA LEU A 76 5.29 -12.25 6.70
C LEU A 76 5.72 -12.16 5.24
N THR A 77 6.77 -11.39 4.91
CA THR A 77 7.31 -11.33 3.54
C THR A 77 7.73 -12.71 3.03
N ILE A 78 8.32 -13.53 3.91
CA ILE A 78 8.73 -14.90 3.59
C ILE A 78 7.50 -15.77 3.32
N LEU A 79 6.45 -15.60 4.12
CA LEU A 79 5.19 -16.32 3.94
C LEU A 79 4.54 -15.93 2.61
N VAL A 80 4.45 -14.63 2.30
CA VAL A 80 3.96 -14.15 1.00
C VAL A 80 4.76 -14.76 -0.16
N ALA A 81 6.10 -14.81 -0.07
CA ALA A 81 6.93 -15.42 -1.11
C ALA A 81 6.64 -16.92 -1.29
N GLY A 82 6.35 -17.63 -0.19
CA GLY A 82 5.95 -19.05 -0.20
C GLY A 82 4.53 -19.32 -0.75
N SER A 83 3.74 -18.28 -1.02
CA SER A 83 2.34 -18.43 -1.43
C SER A 83 2.18 -19.11 -2.78
N GLY A 84 3.10 -18.93 -3.73
CA GLY A 84 3.04 -19.65 -5.01
C GLY A 84 2.97 -21.17 -4.86
N ILE A 85 3.73 -21.72 -3.90
CA ILE A 85 3.75 -23.16 -3.59
C ILE A 85 2.45 -23.58 -2.88
N ALA A 86 2.05 -22.86 -1.84
CA ALA A 86 0.83 -23.15 -1.09
C ALA A 86 -0.43 -23.12 -1.97
N VAL A 87 -0.43 -22.22 -2.96
CA VAL A 87 -1.51 -22.04 -3.93
C VAL A 87 -1.49 -23.11 -5.00
N HIS A 88 -0.32 -23.55 -5.46
CA HIS A 88 -0.22 -24.67 -6.39
C HIS A 88 -0.92 -25.93 -5.83
N TYR A 89 -0.68 -26.25 -4.55
CA TYR A 89 -1.35 -27.38 -3.89
C TYR A 89 -2.86 -27.17 -3.68
N LEU A 90 -3.28 -25.91 -3.47
CA LEU A 90 -4.70 -25.54 -3.38
C LEU A 90 -5.43 -25.68 -4.74
N ALA A 91 -4.76 -25.29 -5.81
CA ALA A 91 -5.30 -25.28 -7.16
C ALA A 91 -5.43 -26.68 -7.76
N GLN A 92 -4.71 -27.68 -7.24
CA GLN A 92 -4.85 -29.09 -7.65
C GLN A 92 -6.26 -29.65 -7.40
N GLY A 93 -7.05 -29.06 -6.49
CA GLY A 93 -8.44 -29.46 -6.24
C GLY A 93 -9.52 -28.54 -6.84
N SER A 94 -9.17 -27.35 -7.35
CA SER A 94 -10.11 -26.41 -7.95
C SER A 94 -9.39 -25.40 -8.85
N SER A 95 -9.79 -25.34 -10.12
CA SER A 95 -9.22 -24.44 -11.13
C SER A 95 -9.43 -22.94 -10.85
N MET A 96 -10.30 -22.60 -9.88
CA MET A 96 -10.64 -21.22 -9.54
C MET A 96 -9.93 -20.70 -8.28
N ALA A 97 -9.32 -21.58 -7.46
CA ALA A 97 -8.71 -21.19 -6.18
C ALA A 97 -7.47 -20.29 -6.33
N GLY A 98 -6.78 -20.34 -7.48
CA GLY A 98 -5.59 -19.52 -7.75
C GLY A 98 -5.86 -18.15 -8.39
N VAL A 99 -7.08 -17.91 -8.91
CA VAL A 99 -7.42 -16.68 -9.67
C VAL A 99 -7.37 -15.41 -8.81
N PRO A 100 -7.83 -15.40 -7.53
CA PRO A 100 -7.74 -14.22 -6.67
C PRO A 100 -6.31 -13.79 -6.32
N LEU A 101 -5.31 -14.60 -6.68
CA LEU A 101 -3.94 -14.50 -6.18
C LEU A 101 -2.94 -14.00 -7.23
N VAL A 102 -3.40 -13.84 -8.48
CA VAL A 102 -2.66 -13.20 -9.58
C VAL A 102 -2.45 -11.69 -9.38
N PRO A 103 -3.41 -10.90 -8.84
CA PRO A 103 -3.27 -9.44 -8.80
C PRO A 103 -2.07 -8.96 -7.99
N VAL A 104 -1.75 -9.60 -6.86
CA VAL A 104 -0.66 -9.18 -5.97
C VAL A 104 0.73 -9.33 -6.61
N PRO A 105 1.16 -10.52 -7.08
CA PRO A 105 2.46 -10.66 -7.75
C PRO A 105 2.51 -9.88 -9.06
N LEU A 106 1.40 -9.81 -9.81
CA LEU A 106 1.33 -9.00 -11.03
C LEU A 106 1.58 -7.52 -10.71
N TRP A 107 0.94 -6.98 -9.67
CA TRP A 107 1.13 -5.60 -9.24
C TRP A 107 2.57 -5.32 -8.81
N VAL A 108 3.18 -6.21 -8.01
CA VAL A 108 4.58 -6.07 -7.59
C VAL A 108 5.51 -6.06 -8.79
N VAL A 109 5.33 -6.97 -9.76
CA VAL A 109 6.16 -7.04 -10.98
C VAL A 109 5.99 -5.79 -11.83
N LEU A 110 4.74 -5.37 -12.10
CA LEU A 110 4.45 -4.19 -12.92
C LEU A 110 5.05 -2.92 -12.31
N LEU A 111 4.84 -2.69 -11.01
CA LEU A 111 5.40 -1.51 -10.35
C LEU A 111 6.93 -1.58 -10.23
N SER A 112 7.51 -2.77 -10.03
CA SER A 112 8.97 -2.92 -9.97
C SER A 112 9.64 -2.60 -11.30
N ALA A 113 8.93 -2.82 -12.41
CA ALA A 113 9.39 -2.46 -13.76
C ALA A 113 9.33 -0.94 -14.02
N LEU A 114 8.50 -0.19 -13.30
CA LEU A 114 8.45 1.27 -13.41
C LEU A 114 9.68 1.92 -12.77
N PRO A 115 10.27 2.96 -13.38
CA PRO A 115 11.47 3.61 -12.86
C PRO A 115 11.17 4.37 -11.55
N HIS A 116 10.07 5.13 -11.53
CA HIS A 116 9.58 5.80 -10.34
C HIS A 116 8.82 4.82 -9.43
N LYS A 117 9.12 4.85 -8.13
CA LYS A 117 8.54 3.95 -7.14
C LYS A 117 8.26 4.70 -5.86
N GLU A 118 7.13 4.38 -5.24
CA GLU A 118 6.76 4.92 -3.94
C GLU A 118 6.09 3.84 -3.10
N GLU A 119 6.34 3.86 -1.79
CA GLU A 119 5.70 2.94 -0.85
C GLU A 119 4.17 2.96 -0.97
N ARG A 120 3.56 4.14 -1.17
CA ARG A 120 2.10 4.30 -1.22
C ARG A 120 1.42 3.55 -2.37
N PHE A 121 2.14 3.24 -3.45
CA PHE A 121 1.58 2.44 -4.55
C PHE A 121 1.29 0.99 -4.15
N MET A 122 1.88 0.54 -3.04
CA MET A 122 1.66 -0.80 -2.50
C MET A 122 0.41 -0.89 -1.61
N TYR A 123 -0.15 0.23 -1.16
CA TYR A 123 -1.30 0.24 -0.21
C TYR A 123 -2.50 -0.52 -0.75
N VAL A 124 -2.71 -0.48 -2.06
CA VAL A 124 -3.79 -1.18 -2.78
C VAL A 124 -3.70 -2.70 -2.58
N ILE A 125 -2.49 -3.27 -2.47
CA ILE A 125 -2.28 -4.72 -2.41
C ILE A 125 -1.96 -5.24 -1.01
N TYR A 126 -1.84 -4.39 0.00
CA TYR A 126 -1.59 -4.80 1.39
C TYR A 126 -2.60 -5.81 1.94
N PRO A 127 -3.92 -5.66 1.72
CA PRO A 127 -4.88 -6.69 2.13
C PRO A 127 -4.63 -8.04 1.44
N GLY A 128 -4.24 -8.01 0.15
CA GLY A 128 -3.90 -9.21 -0.60
C GLY A 128 -2.64 -9.90 -0.08
N LEU A 129 -1.61 -9.14 0.32
CA LEU A 129 -0.41 -9.67 0.97
C LEU A 129 -0.76 -10.39 2.29
N CYS A 130 -1.61 -9.78 3.12
CA CYS A 130 -2.10 -10.41 4.36
C CYS A 130 -2.83 -11.72 4.07
N LEU A 131 -3.70 -11.75 3.05
CA LEU A 131 -4.41 -12.95 2.64
C LEU A 131 -3.45 -14.05 2.17
N LEU A 132 -2.45 -13.71 1.35
CA LEU A 132 -1.42 -14.67 0.90
C LEU A 132 -0.65 -15.25 2.08
N ALA A 133 -0.20 -14.40 3.01
CA ALA A 133 0.50 -14.83 4.22
C ALA A 133 -0.37 -15.74 5.10
N ALA A 134 -1.67 -15.42 5.23
CA ALA A 134 -2.63 -16.23 5.98
C ALA A 134 -2.84 -17.61 5.34
N ILE A 135 -3.01 -17.67 4.02
CA ILE A 135 -3.16 -18.93 3.27
C ILE A 135 -1.92 -19.81 3.45
N THR A 136 -0.72 -19.24 3.32
CA THR A 136 0.52 -19.98 3.53
C THR A 136 0.70 -20.46 4.95
N SER A 137 0.32 -19.64 5.93
CA SER A 137 0.37 -20.01 7.34
C SER A 137 -0.60 -21.14 7.65
N TYR A 138 -1.83 -21.07 7.11
CA TYR A 138 -2.83 -22.11 7.25
C TYR A 138 -2.36 -23.43 6.63
N ARG A 139 -1.81 -23.39 5.42
CA ARG A 139 -1.29 -24.59 4.74
C ARG A 139 -0.09 -25.20 5.48
N PHE A 140 0.83 -24.36 5.96
CA PHE A 140 1.92 -24.79 6.81
C PHE A 140 1.42 -25.45 8.10
N HIS A 141 0.39 -24.85 8.74
CA HIS A 141 -0.23 -25.42 9.92
C HIS A 141 -0.91 -26.78 9.66
N MET A 142 -1.63 -26.93 8.54
CA MET A 142 -2.28 -28.18 8.18
C MET A 142 -1.27 -29.30 7.90
N GLU A 143 -0.12 -29.00 7.28
CA GLU A 143 0.90 -30.01 6.94
C GLU A 143 1.74 -30.44 8.15
N TYR A 144 2.10 -29.50 9.04
CA TYR A 144 3.05 -29.75 10.12
C TYR A 144 2.44 -29.76 11.53
N GLY A 145 1.24 -29.22 11.67
CA GLY A 145 0.70 -28.81 12.95
C GLY A 145 -0.46 -29.62 13.51
N TRP A 146 -1.36 -30.04 12.64
CA TRP A 146 -2.51 -30.83 13.04
C TRP A 146 -2.28 -32.32 12.76
N PRO A 147 -2.55 -33.23 13.71
CA PRO A 147 -2.55 -34.65 13.43
C PRO A 147 -3.73 -34.98 12.51
N HIS A 148 -3.50 -34.98 11.19
CA HIS A 148 -4.48 -35.44 10.21
C HIS A 148 -4.32 -36.94 9.93
N PRO A 149 -5.44 -37.70 9.83
CA PRO A 149 -5.42 -39.04 9.30
C PRO A 149 -4.88 -38.99 7.87
N ARG A 150 -3.73 -39.61 7.63
CA ARG A 150 -3.18 -39.76 6.27
C ARG A 150 -3.57 -41.14 5.77
N TYR A 151 -4.06 -41.23 4.55
CA TYR A 151 -4.36 -42.51 3.91
C TYR A 151 -3.26 -42.84 2.89
N ASP A 152 -2.88 -44.11 2.78
CA ASP A 152 -2.05 -44.62 1.68
C ASP A 152 -2.83 -44.53 0.36
N THR A 153 -2.13 -44.54 -0.78
CA THR A 153 -2.67 -44.77 -2.13
C THR A 153 -3.70 -45.91 -2.24
N ARG A 154 -3.67 -46.90 -1.34
CA ARG A 154 -4.64 -48.00 -1.23
C ARG A 154 -5.78 -47.74 -0.23
N GLY A 155 -5.86 -46.54 0.35
CA GLY A 155 -6.89 -46.16 1.31
C GLY A 155 -6.64 -46.58 2.77
N HIS A 156 -5.48 -47.17 3.09
CA HIS A 156 -5.17 -47.58 4.47
C HIS A 156 -4.74 -46.40 5.35
N PRO A 157 -5.28 -46.24 6.57
CA PRO A 157 -4.86 -45.18 7.48
C PRO A 157 -3.41 -45.40 7.93
N LYS A 158 -2.53 -44.43 7.61
CA LYS A 158 -1.17 -44.33 8.13
C LYS A 158 -1.22 -43.87 9.59
N PRO A 159 -0.27 -44.29 10.44
CA PRO A 159 -0.20 -43.83 11.82
C PRO A 159 -0.21 -42.30 11.88
N LEU A 160 -1.07 -41.76 12.76
CA LEU A 160 -1.18 -40.32 13.01
C LEU A 160 0.21 -39.79 13.36
N ARG A 161 0.80 -39.00 12.46
CA ARG A 161 2.02 -38.27 12.79
C ARG A 161 1.62 -37.25 13.84
N LYS A 162 2.21 -37.36 15.05
CA LYS A 162 2.01 -36.37 16.11
C LYS A 162 2.50 -35.03 15.57
N GLY A 163 1.57 -34.19 15.10
CA GLY A 163 1.85 -32.84 14.64
C GLY A 163 2.31 -32.03 15.84
N SER A 164 3.61 -31.75 15.90
CA SER A 164 4.15 -30.75 16.80
C SER A 164 4.33 -29.51 15.95
N MET A 165 3.33 -28.61 15.91
CA MET A 165 3.61 -27.25 15.46
C MET A 165 4.80 -26.75 16.25
N PRO A 166 5.89 -26.34 15.60
CA PRO A 166 7.00 -25.79 16.35
C PRO A 166 6.47 -24.50 16.99
N LYS A 167 6.46 -24.45 18.33
CA LYS A 167 6.00 -23.27 19.10
C LYS A 167 6.64 -21.97 18.60
N THR A 168 7.84 -22.10 18.03
CA THR A 168 8.58 -21.05 17.34
C THR A 168 7.80 -20.40 16.18
N PHE A 169 6.98 -21.13 15.42
CA PHE A 169 6.16 -20.56 14.34
C PHE A 169 5.09 -19.60 14.87
N PHE A 170 4.37 -19.98 15.92
CA PHE A 170 3.39 -19.09 16.55
C PHE A 170 4.05 -17.88 17.22
N LEU A 171 5.22 -18.08 17.85
CA LEU A 171 6.01 -16.99 18.41
C LEU A 171 6.45 -16.00 17.32
N LEU A 172 6.88 -16.49 16.15
CA LEU A 172 7.24 -15.64 15.02
C LEU A 172 6.04 -14.85 14.47
N LEU A 173 4.87 -15.49 14.35
CA LEU A 173 3.65 -14.80 13.93
C LEU A 173 3.23 -13.72 14.94
N LEU A 174 3.36 -13.98 16.24
CA LEU A 174 3.07 -13.01 17.29
C LEU A 174 4.08 -11.85 17.33
N ALA A 175 5.34 -12.11 16.97
CA ALA A 175 6.37 -11.07 16.95
C ALA A 175 6.11 -10.00 15.89
N VAL A 176 5.46 -10.33 14.77
CA VAL A 176 5.18 -9.38 13.67
C VAL A 176 4.33 -8.18 14.13
N PRO A 177 3.12 -8.35 14.70
CA PRO A 177 2.32 -7.22 15.16
C PRO A 177 3.02 -6.46 16.29
N VAL A 178 3.75 -7.15 17.17
CA VAL A 178 4.52 -6.48 18.25
C VAL A 178 5.57 -5.53 17.67
N LEU A 179 6.36 -5.98 16.69
CA LEU A 179 7.33 -5.13 16.01
C LEU A 179 6.65 -4.00 15.22
N GLY A 180 5.51 -4.28 14.61
CA GLY A 180 4.69 -3.29 13.92
C GLY A 180 4.22 -2.17 14.85
N PHE A 181 3.61 -2.51 15.98
CA PHE A 181 3.20 -1.55 17.00
C PHE A 181 4.38 -0.80 17.60
N ALA A 182 5.50 -1.48 17.88
CA ALA A 182 6.71 -0.84 18.37
C ALA A 182 7.27 0.19 17.38
N ARG A 183 7.27 -0.12 16.08
CA ARG A 183 7.68 0.82 15.02
C ARG A 183 6.73 2.00 14.92
N ILE A 184 5.41 1.77 14.94
CA ILE A 184 4.41 2.85 14.93
C ILE A 184 4.62 3.77 16.14
N ALA A 185 4.84 3.20 17.32
CA ALA A 185 5.13 3.95 18.53
C ALA A 185 6.44 4.74 18.40
N ALA A 186 7.53 4.13 17.92
CA ALA A 186 8.81 4.81 17.72
C ALA A 186 8.71 5.98 16.74
N VAL A 187 8.02 5.79 15.61
CA VAL A 187 7.78 6.87 14.64
C VAL A 187 6.93 7.97 15.25
N SER A 188 5.88 7.60 15.99
CA SER A 188 5.00 8.58 16.64
C SER A 188 5.73 9.36 17.74
N VAL A 189 6.60 8.74 18.53
CA VAL A 189 7.33 9.42 19.61
C VAL A 189 8.47 10.28 19.07
N HIS A 190 9.25 9.77 18.11
CA HIS A 190 10.46 10.45 17.64
C HIS A 190 10.23 11.39 16.45
N PHE A 191 9.11 11.26 15.74
CA PHE A 191 8.80 12.06 14.54
C PHE A 191 7.43 12.76 14.61
N ALA A 192 6.81 12.90 15.78
CA ALA A 192 5.56 13.66 15.96
C ALA A 192 5.71 15.18 15.78
N ALA A 193 6.93 15.71 15.72
CA ALA A 193 7.19 17.16 15.75
C ALA A 193 6.30 18.01 14.83
N PRO A 194 6.03 17.65 13.56
CA PRO A 194 5.12 18.43 12.72
C PRO A 194 3.69 18.47 13.27
N MET A 195 3.17 17.33 13.73
CA MET A 195 1.81 17.25 14.29
C MET A 195 1.67 18.07 15.58
N THR A 196 2.69 18.03 16.45
CA THR A 196 2.70 18.84 17.68
C THR A 196 2.83 20.33 17.38
N VAL A 197 3.76 20.73 16.51
CA VAL A 197 3.95 22.14 16.15
C VAL A 197 2.69 22.73 15.51
N TRP A 198 2.06 22.00 14.58
CA TRP A 198 0.83 22.46 13.94
C TRP A 198 -0.39 22.41 14.86
N GLY A 199 -0.43 21.46 15.82
CA GLY A 199 -1.49 21.38 16.83
C GLY A 199 -1.48 22.58 17.79
N GLU A 200 -0.31 23.03 18.22
CA GLU A 200 -0.17 24.19 19.12
C GLU A 200 -0.35 25.53 18.40
N LEU A 201 -0.33 25.56 17.08
CA LEU A 201 -0.43 26.81 16.32
C LEU A 201 -1.73 27.58 16.65
N ARG A 202 -2.84 26.87 16.91
CA ARG A 202 -4.12 27.49 17.27
C ARG A 202 -4.10 28.16 18.65
N SER A 203 -3.28 27.69 19.59
CA SER A 203 -3.14 28.27 20.93
C SER A 203 -2.19 29.48 20.94
N VAL A 204 -1.20 29.49 20.05
CA VAL A 204 -0.19 30.56 19.97
C VAL A 204 -0.65 31.79 19.19
N ILE A 205 -1.46 31.63 18.13
CA ILE A 205 -1.89 32.75 17.28
C ILE A 205 -2.66 33.85 18.06
N PRO A 206 -3.60 33.54 18.97
CA PRO A 206 -4.30 34.56 19.75
C PRO A 206 -3.39 35.37 20.67
N LEU A 207 -2.24 34.80 21.08
CA LEU A 207 -1.23 35.45 21.91
C LEU A 207 -0.25 36.30 21.09
N SER A 208 -0.30 36.16 19.77
CA SER A 208 0.59 36.89 18.86
C SER A 208 0.06 38.30 18.57
N PRO A 209 0.93 39.26 18.20
CA PRO A 209 0.54 40.64 17.90
C PRO A 209 -0.45 40.77 16.72
N CYS A 210 -0.65 39.71 15.93
CA CYS A 210 -1.47 39.70 14.74
C CYS A 210 -2.83 38.99 14.93
N ALA A 211 -3.29 38.81 16.17
CA ALA A 211 -4.55 38.14 16.50
C ALA A 211 -5.72 38.56 15.56
N GLY A 212 -6.11 37.66 14.65
CA GLY A 212 -7.19 37.87 13.67
C GLY A 212 -6.77 38.25 12.25
N ASN A 213 -5.50 38.54 11.96
CA ASN A 213 -4.98 38.77 10.60
C ASN A 213 -3.50 38.37 10.44
N CYS A 214 -3.15 37.15 10.87
CA CYS A 214 -1.78 36.65 10.79
C CYS A 214 -1.51 35.95 9.45
N THR A 215 -0.37 36.28 8.83
CA THR A 215 0.17 35.49 7.71
C THR A 215 1.17 34.46 8.25
N ILE A 216 0.87 33.17 8.05
CA ILE A 216 1.67 32.04 8.52
C ILE A 216 2.55 31.55 7.38
N CYS A 217 3.83 31.86 7.48
CA CYS A 217 4.81 31.56 6.45
C CYS A 217 5.41 30.16 6.62
N VAL A 218 5.20 29.27 5.66
CA VAL A 218 5.70 27.88 5.66
C VAL A 218 6.77 27.70 4.60
N GLY A 219 7.87 27.04 4.95
CA GLY A 219 8.99 26.78 4.04
C GLY A 219 8.85 25.45 3.28
N LYS A 220 9.98 24.74 3.16
CA LYS A 220 10.08 23.46 2.43
C LYS A 220 9.16 22.36 2.92
N GLU A 221 8.73 22.44 4.18
CA GLU A 221 7.94 21.42 4.85
C GLU A 221 6.42 21.67 4.76
N TRP A 222 5.97 22.47 3.79
CA TRP A 222 4.55 22.80 3.61
C TRP A 222 3.64 21.57 3.52
N TYR A 223 4.13 20.47 2.94
CA TYR A 223 3.40 19.22 2.80
C TYR A 223 3.17 18.49 4.14
N ARG A 224 3.82 18.92 5.23
CA ARG A 224 3.60 18.39 6.58
C ARG A 224 2.47 19.11 7.32
N TYR A 225 1.90 20.15 6.73
CA TYR A 225 0.74 20.84 7.28
C TYR A 225 -0.55 20.09 6.88
N PRO A 226 -1.39 19.66 7.85
CA PRO A 226 -2.50 18.75 7.57
C PRO A 226 -3.62 19.37 6.73
N SER A 227 -3.96 20.64 6.97
CA SER A 227 -4.97 21.38 6.20
C SER A 227 -5.09 22.83 6.66
N SER A 228 -5.41 23.76 5.75
CA SER A 228 -5.81 25.14 6.06
C SER A 228 -7.07 25.24 6.93
N PHE A 229 -7.86 24.19 7.08
CA PHE A 229 -9.02 24.16 8.01
C PHE A 229 -8.63 24.33 9.47
N PHE A 230 -7.36 24.08 9.83
CA PHE A 230 -6.88 24.24 11.21
C PHE A 230 -6.37 25.65 11.51
N LEU A 231 -6.42 26.56 10.54
CA LEU A 231 -6.09 27.97 10.74
C LEU A 231 -7.22 28.70 11.49
N PRO A 232 -6.90 29.55 12.47
CA PRO A 232 -7.86 30.48 13.05
C PRO A 232 -8.48 31.39 11.98
N GLU A 233 -9.72 31.81 12.19
CA GLU A 233 -10.38 32.76 11.31
C GLU A 233 -9.57 34.05 11.16
N GLY A 234 -9.45 34.51 9.90
CA GLY A 234 -8.65 35.68 9.54
C GLY A 234 -7.15 35.42 9.36
N SER A 235 -6.65 34.22 9.66
CA SER A 235 -5.25 33.87 9.35
C SER A 235 -5.09 33.22 7.97
N HIS A 236 -3.99 33.55 7.29
CA HIS A 236 -3.69 33.10 5.94
C HIS A 236 -2.36 32.34 5.90
N LEU A 237 -2.30 31.26 5.12
CA LEU A 237 -1.05 30.54 4.87
C LEU A 237 -0.28 31.22 3.73
N ALA A 238 1.01 31.46 3.91
CA ALA A 238 1.91 31.90 2.85
C ALA A 238 3.12 30.97 2.75
N PHE A 239 3.77 30.93 1.58
CA PHE A 239 4.93 30.07 1.36
C PHE A 239 6.20 30.90 1.26
N VAL A 240 7.19 30.55 2.08
CA VAL A 240 8.54 31.12 1.96
C VAL A 240 9.23 30.44 0.80
N ARG A 241 9.90 31.25 -0.04
CA ARG A 241 10.74 30.74 -1.13
C ARG A 241 11.97 30.03 -0.56
N ALA A 242 11.82 28.77 -0.22
CA ALA A 242 12.87 27.94 0.35
C ALA A 242 13.16 26.75 -0.60
N GLY A 243 14.19 26.89 -1.44
CA GLY A 243 14.83 25.82 -2.22
C GLY A 243 14.04 25.08 -3.32
N PHE A 244 12.79 25.44 -3.61
CA PHE A 244 12.12 25.12 -4.87
C PHE A 244 11.95 26.42 -5.68
N THR A 245 12.54 26.47 -6.88
CA THR A 245 12.41 27.62 -7.81
C THR A 245 11.23 27.48 -8.77
N SER A 246 10.59 26.31 -8.84
CA SER A 246 9.39 26.09 -9.64
C SER A 246 8.13 26.08 -8.76
N SER A 247 7.13 26.85 -9.19
CA SER A 247 5.69 26.66 -8.95
C SER A 247 5.05 27.07 -7.61
N PHE A 248 5.56 28.07 -6.90
CA PHE A 248 4.70 28.89 -6.03
C PHE A 248 4.93 30.38 -6.33
N ARG A 249 4.12 30.94 -7.23
CA ARG A 249 3.91 32.38 -7.34
C ARG A 249 2.62 32.70 -6.61
N SER A 250 2.79 33.45 -5.51
CA SER A 250 1.85 34.33 -4.80
C SER A 250 0.38 33.90 -4.79
#